data_AF-A0A1E7LJE1-F1
#
_entry.id   AF-A0A1E7LJE1-F1
#
_cell.length_a   1.000
_cell.length_b   1.000
_cell.length_c   1.000
_cell.angle_alpha   90.00
_cell.angle_beta   90.00
_cell.angle_gamma   90.00
#
_symmetry.space_group_name_H-M   'P 1'
#
loop_
_entity.id
_entity.type
_entity.pdbx_description
1 polymer ?
#
loop_
_entity_poly.entity_id
_entity_poly.type
_entity_poly.pdbx_seq_one_letter_code
_entity_poly.pdbx_strand_id
1 'polypeptide(L)' 'MLRVKEVADRLRVHPATVYRWIADGHLPAVRYGKPIEPGVAIEGGGGSIRIPESAVTDRLSDTSSPSEVAA' A
#
# COMPACT_ATOMS: atom_id res chain seq x y z
N MET A 1 3.45 -1.04 -11.09
CA MET A 1 2.61 -1.61 -10.00
C MET A 1 3.53 -2.12 -8.91
N LEU A 2 3.37 -1.62 -7.69
CA LEU A 2 4.23 -1.84 -6.53
C LEU A 2 3.66 -2.91 -5.59
N ARG A 3 4.53 -3.62 -4.87
CA ARG A 3 4.13 -4.53 -3.79
C ARG A 3 3.84 -3.76 -2.51
N VAL A 4 3.08 -4.35 -1.59
CA VAL A 4 2.77 -3.74 -0.28
C VAL A 4 4.03 -3.33 0.48
N LYS A 5 5.06 -4.19 0.50
CA LYS A 5 6.35 -3.88 1.13
C LYS A 5 7.00 -2.64 0.50
N GLU A 6 7.07 -2.60 -0.82
CA GLU A 6 7.69 -1.48 -1.52
C GLU A 6 6.94 -0.16 -1.33
N VAL A 7 5.60 -0.22 -1.26
CA VAL A 7 4.79 0.95 -0.91
C VAL A 7 5.02 1.38 0.54
N ALA A 8 5.14 0.43 1.46
CA ALA A 8 5.45 0.70 2.86
C ALA A 8 6.82 1.38 3.01
N ASP A 9 7.84 0.91 2.29
CA ASP A 9 9.18 1.51 2.26
C ASP A 9 9.15 2.94 1.67
N ARG A 10 8.45 3.15 0.55
CA ARG A 10 8.33 4.49 -0.08
C ARG A 10 7.57 5.49 0.78
N LEU A 11 6.51 5.05 1.46
CA LEU A 11 5.72 5.89 2.34
C LEU A 11 6.28 5.95 3.77
N ARG A 12 7.37 5.22 4.06
CA ARG A 12 7.97 5.07 5.40
C ARG A 12 6.95 4.69 6.48
N VAL A 13 6.01 3.81 6.14
CA VAL A 13 5.01 3.29 7.08
C VAL A 13 5.16 1.79 7.26
N HIS A 14 4.60 1.27 8.35
CA HIS A 14 4.56 -0.18 8.54
C HIS A 14 3.64 -0.85 7.48
N PRO A 15 3.99 -2.02 6.92
CA PRO A 15 3.15 -2.73 5.96
C PRO A 15 1.71 -2.98 6.44
N ALA A 16 1.51 -3.16 7.76
CA ALA A 16 0.19 -3.28 8.37
C ALA A 16 -0.69 -2.05 8.11
N THR A 17 -0.11 -0.85 8.11
CA THR A 17 -0.80 0.39 7.80
C THR A 17 -1.25 0.41 6.34
N VAL A 18 -0.42 -0.08 5.43
CA VAL A 18 -0.78 -0.19 4.01
C VAL A 18 -1.91 -1.20 3.82
N TYR A 19 -1.86 -2.37 4.48
CA TYR A 19 -2.97 -3.33 4.46
C TYR A 19 -4.27 -2.73 4.99
N ARG A 20 -4.19 -1.95 6.07
CA ARG A 20 -5.34 -1.25 6.65
C ARG A 20 -5.94 -0.25 5.66
N TRP A 21 -5.13 0.59 5.02
CA TRP A 21 -5.64 1.55 4.01
C TRP A 21 -6.27 0.87 2.80
N ILE A 22 -5.79 -0.29 2.41
CA ILE A 22 -6.42 -1.08 1.34
C ILE A 22 -7.76 -1.63 1.81
N ALA A 23 -7.84 -2.14 3.04
CA ALA A 23 -9.08 -2.66 3.61
C ALA A 23 -10.14 -1.56 3.80
N ASP A 24 -9.71 -0.36 4.19
CA ASP A 24 -10.56 0.82 4.35
C ASP A 24 -10.92 1.49 3.00
N GLY A 25 -10.33 1.04 1.88
CA GLY A 25 -10.57 1.62 0.55
C GLY A 25 -9.84 2.95 0.28
N HIS A 26 -8.98 3.41 1.20
CA HIS A 26 -8.16 4.61 1.06
C HIS A 26 -6.97 4.45 0.10
N LEU A 27 -6.62 3.22 -0.28
CA LEU A 27 -5.55 2.97 -1.23
C LEU A 27 -6.01 1.98 -2.30
N PRO A 28 -6.06 2.37 -3.59
CA PRO A 28 -6.47 1.47 -4.65
C PRO A 28 -5.43 0.35 -4.75
N ALA A 29 -5.90 -0.90 -4.64
CA ALA A 29 -5.04 -2.06 -4.74
C ALA A 29 -5.71 -3.16 -5.55
N VAL A 30 -4.95 -3.75 -6.46
CA VAL A 30 -5.38 -4.85 -7.31
C VAL A 30 -4.80 -6.14 -6.75
N ARG A 31 -5.67 -7.10 -6.41
CA ARG A 31 -5.23 -8.46 -6.05
C ARG A 31 -5.05 -9.31 -7.31
N TYR A 32 -3.81 -9.47 -7.74
CA TYR A 32 -3.37 -10.49 -8.68
C TYR A 32 -3.03 -11.79 -7.96
N GLY A 33 -3.99 -12.71 -7.80
CA GLY A 33 -3.72 -14.00 -7.17
C GLY A 33 -4.59 -15.13 -7.69
N LYS A 34 -3.94 -16.21 -8.16
CA LYS A 34 -4.50 -17.56 -8.22
C LYS A 34 -4.85 -17.98 -6.78
N PRO A 35 -5.97 -18.69 -6.52
CA PRO A 35 -6.33 -19.12 -5.17
C PRO A 35 -5.15 -19.84 -4.51
N ILE A 36 -4.76 -19.36 -3.34
CA ILE A 36 -3.66 -19.92 -2.56
C ILE A 36 -4.26 -21.07 -1.76
N GLU A 37 -3.78 -22.28 -1.98
CA GLU A 37 -4.20 -23.43 -1.19
C GLU A 37 -3.76 -23.23 0.28
N PRO A 38 -4.67 -23.44 1.24
CA PRO A 38 -4.36 -23.27 2.66
C PRO A 38 -3.24 -24.23 3.06
N GLY A 39 -2.15 -23.71 3.65
CA GLY A 39 -1.02 -24.50 4.14
C GLY A 39 0.31 -24.27 3.43
N VAL A 40 0.33 -23.51 2.33
CA VAL A 40 1.59 -23.11 1.67
C VAL A 40 2.16 -21.86 2.35
N ALA A 41 3.37 -21.99 2.91
CA ALA A 41 4.14 -20.86 3.40
C ALA A 41 4.60 -20.00 2.20
N ILE A 42 3.79 -19.00 1.86
CA ILE A 42 4.18 -17.96 0.91
C ILE A 42 5.20 -17.05 1.58
N GLU A 43 6.46 -17.15 1.16
CA GLU A 43 7.48 -16.16 1.46
C GLU A 43 7.02 -14.79 0.93
N GLY A 44 6.56 -13.95 1.86
CA GLY A 44 5.97 -12.65 1.56
C GLY A 44 4.47 -12.72 1.32
N GLY A 45 3.69 -12.70 2.41
CA GLY A 45 2.22 -12.66 2.46
C GLY A 45 1.53 -11.45 1.80
N GLY A 46 2.14 -10.83 0.79
CA GLY A 46 1.61 -9.77 -0.06
C GLY A 46 1.87 -10.00 -1.55
N GLY A 47 2.25 -11.23 -1.96
CA GLY A 47 2.58 -11.58 -3.34
C GLY A 47 1.46 -11.27 -4.35
N SER A 48 0.20 -11.30 -3.88
CA SER A 48 -0.96 -11.04 -4.72
C SER A 48 -1.40 -9.59 -4.79
N ILE A 49 -1.00 -8.72 -3.86
CA ILE A 49 -1.45 -7.32 -3.88
C ILE A 49 -0.49 -6.48 -4.73
N ARG A 50 -1.07 -5.69 -5.64
CA ARG A 50 -0.38 -4.74 -6.51
C ARG A 50 -1.05 -3.37 -6.37
N ILE A 51 -0.27 -2.38 -5.99
CA ILE A 51 -0.72 -1.00 -5.81
C ILE A 51 -0.19 -0.19 -7.01
N PRO A 52 -1.01 0.61 -7.70
CA PRO A 52 -0.51 1.47 -8.78
C PRO A 52 0.42 2.54 -8.20
N GLU A 53 1.49 2.85 -8.92
CA GLU A 53 2.48 3.85 -8.47
C GLU A 53 1.86 5.24 -8.33
N SER A 54 0.94 5.60 -9.24
CA SER A 54 0.21 6.87 -9.19
C SER A 54 -0.49 7.12 -7.86
N ALA A 55 -1.06 6.08 -7.23
CA ALA A 55 -1.73 6.21 -5.93
C ALA A 55 -0.76 6.40 -4.75
N VAL A 56 0.49 5.96 -4.91
CA VAL A 56 1.54 6.17 -3.91
C VAL A 56 2.09 7.58 -4.02
N THR A 57 2.31 8.06 -5.24
CA THR A 57 2.76 9.43 -5.51
C THR A 57 1.74 10.45 -5.01
N ASP A 58 0.45 10.24 -5.27
CA ASP A 58 -0.64 11.12 -4.83
C ASP A 58 -0.61 11.35 -3.30
N ARG A 59 -0.45 10.28 -2.51
CA ARG A 59 -0.27 10.38 -1.05
C ARG A 59 1.02 11.08 -0.63
N LEU A 60 2.11 10.88 -1.36
CA LEU A 60 3.38 11.53 -1.06
C LEU A 60 3.26 13.04 -1.25
N SER A 61 2.55 13.48 -2.30
CA SER A 61 2.20 14.89 -2.53
C SER A 61 1.24 15.44 -1.48
N ASP A 62 0.25 14.67 -1.03
CA ASP A 62 -0.71 15.10 0.01
C ASP A 62 -0.01 15.34 1.38
N THR A 63 0.95 14.49 1.74
CA THR A 63 1.79 14.69 2.95
C THR A 63 2.86 15.77 2.80
N SER A 64 3.12 16.26 1.58
CA SER A 64 4.10 17.33 1.32
C SER A 64 3.50 18.74 1.44
N SER A 65 2.26 18.86 1.91
CA SER A 65 1.70 20.12 2.40
C SER A 65 1.69 20.16 3.94
N PRO A 66 2.82 20.46 4.61
CA PRO A 66 2.75 20.98 5.97
C PRO A 66 2.48 22.50 5.91
N SER A 67 1.35 22.91 6.48
CA SER A 67 1.08 24.26 6.98
C SER A 67 1.08 25.44 6.01
N GLU A 68 -0.10 25.75 5.46
CA GLU A 68 -0.60 27.12 5.50
C GLU A 68 -1.74 27.16 6.53
N VAL A 69 -1.38 27.16 7.82
CA VAL A 69 -2.30 27.54 8.90
C VAL A 69 -1.88 28.93 9.37
N ALA A 70 -2.44 29.93 8.69
CA ALA A 70 -2.55 31.28 9.18
C ALA A 70 -3.57 31.31 10.33
N ALA A 71 -3.15 31.81 11.49
CA ALA A 71 -3.94 32.62 12.44
C ALA A 71 -3.10 32.91 13.69
#